data_AF-A0A920T525-F1
#
_entry.id   AF-A0A920T525-F1
#
_cell.length_a   1.000
_cell.length_b   1.000
_cell.length_c   1.000
_cell.angle_alpha   90.00
_cell.angle_beta   90.00
_cell.angle_gamma   90.00
#
_symmetry.space_group_name_H-M   'P 1'
#
loop_
_entity.id
_entity.type
_entity.pdbx_description
1 polymer ?
#
loop_
_entity_poly.entity_id
_entity_poly.type
_entity_poly.pdbx_seq_one_letter_code
_entity_poly.pdbx_strand_id
1 'polypeptide(L)'
;MIINNMKKIILFAFLLSGFVFAAEGNAPHLNGADLSIFWVFPFAGILLSIAIFPLVAPDFWHHNFGKISAFWSIFLNLGPSF
;
A
#
# COMPACT_ATOMS: atom_id res chain seq x y z
N MET A 1 25.68 25.18 13.62
CA MET A 1 24.78 24.81 12.49
C MET A 1 25.02 23.39 11.98
N ILE A 2 26.27 22.96 11.75
CA ILE A 2 26.61 21.64 11.18
C ILE A 2 26.19 20.44 12.06
N ILE A 3 26.43 20.49 13.37
CA ILE A 3 26.11 19.40 14.32
C ILE A 3 24.61 19.01 14.28
N ASN A 4 23.72 20.00 14.15
CA ASN A 4 22.28 19.75 14.19
C ASN A 4 21.78 19.02 12.93
N ASN A 5 22.44 19.25 11.79
CA ASN A 5 22.11 18.57 10.54
C ASN A 5 22.61 17.11 10.55
N MET A 6 23.76 16.84 11.15
CA MET A 6 24.27 15.47 11.31
C MET A 6 23.35 14.61 12.18
N LYS A 7 22.84 15.18 13.29
CA LYS A 7 21.89 14.47 14.16
C LYS A 7 20.59 14.10 13.42
N LYS A 8 20.08 14.99 12.56
CA LYS A 8 18.89 14.73 11.73
C LYS A 8 19.12 13.58 10.74
N ILE A 9 20.30 13.53 10.12
CA ILE A 9 20.66 12.46 9.17
C ILE A 9 20.71 11.10 9.89
N ILE A 10 21.32 11.05 11.08
CA ILE A 10 21.39 9.83 11.89
C ILE A 10 19.99 9.37 12.31
N LEU A 11 19.13 10.31 12.73
CA LEU A 11 17.75 10.00 13.12
C LEU A 11 16.93 9.48 11.93
N PHE A 12 17.11 10.07 10.75
CA PHE A 12 16.45 9.63 9.52
C PHE A 12 16.90 8.23 9.08
N ALA A 13 18.20 7.94 9.15
CA ALA A 13 18.74 6.62 8.86
C ALA A 13 18.23 5.55 9.85
N PHE A 14 18.07 5.90 11.12
CA PHE A 14 17.48 5.00 12.14
C PHE A 14 16.00 4.71 11.86
N LEU A 15 15.23 5.72 11.42
CA LEU A 15 13.81 5.54 11.05
C LEU A 15 13.64 4.66 9.80
N LEU A 16 14.57 4.75 8.84
CA LEU A 16 14.61 3.87 7.66
C LEU A 16 14.86 2.40 8.03
N SER A 17 15.63 2.13 9.09
CA SER A 17 15.87 0.77 9.58
C SER A 17 14.59 0.06 10.03
N GLY A 18 13.55 0.80 10.44
CA GLY A 18 12.27 0.23 10.86
C GLY A 18 11.43 -0.37 9.72
N PHE A 19 11.74 -0.04 8.46
CA PHE A 19 11.03 -0.54 7.28
C PHE A 19 11.65 -1.79 6.65
N VAL A 20 12.72 -2.35 7.24
CA VAL A 20 13.51 -3.47 6.65
C VAL A 20 12.88 -4.86 6.85
N PHE A 21 11.70 -4.97 7.47
CA PHE A 21 11.03 -6.27 7.67
C PHE A 21 10.07 -6.63 6.53
N ALA A 22 10.60 -7.08 5.38
CA ALA A 22 9.81 -7.75 4.35
C ALA A 22 10.63 -8.73 3.48
N ALA A 23 11.59 -9.46 4.09
CA ALA A 23 12.32 -10.52 3.40
C ALA A 23 12.70 -11.64 4.38
N GLU A 24 11.70 -12.38 4.84
CA GLU A 24 11.93 -13.69 5.47
C GLU A 24 12.05 -14.75 4.38
N GLY A 25 13.17 -15.48 4.36
CA GLY A 25 13.50 -16.54 3.40
C GLY A 25 12.71 -17.84 3.54
N ASN A 26 11.54 -17.81 4.17
CA ASN A 26 10.54 -18.88 4.17
C ASN A 26 9.26 -18.32 3.56
N ALA A 27 9.27 -17.96 2.28
CA ALA A 27 8.00 -17.73 1.60
C ALA A 27 7.22 -19.05 1.67
N PRO A 28 6.04 -19.10 2.31
CA PRO A 28 5.07 -20.10 1.90
C PRO A 28 4.96 -19.89 0.39
N HIS A 29 5.14 -20.92 -0.43
CA HIS A 29 4.70 -20.82 -1.81
C HIS A 29 3.25 -20.36 -1.73
N LEU A 30 3.00 -19.07 -1.99
CA LEU A 30 1.68 -18.50 -2.09
C LEU A 30 1.10 -19.14 -3.33
N ASN A 31 0.56 -20.33 -3.14
CA ASN A 31 -0.08 -21.08 -4.19
C ASN A 31 -1.23 -20.20 -4.65
N GLY A 32 -1.16 -19.68 -5.87
CA GLY A 32 -2.20 -18.81 -6.41
C GLY A 32 -3.59 -19.46 -6.38
N ALA A 33 -3.64 -20.79 -6.28
CA ALA A 33 -4.84 -21.59 -6.07
C ALA A 33 -5.40 -21.51 -4.63
N ASP A 34 -4.55 -21.30 -3.62
CA ASP A 34 -4.93 -21.10 -2.20
C ASP A 34 -5.06 -19.61 -1.83
N LEU A 35 -4.60 -18.70 -2.70
CA LEU A 35 -4.91 -17.27 -2.59
C LEU A 35 -6.41 -17.09 -2.85
N SER A 36 -7.18 -17.11 -1.78
CA SER A 36 -8.62 -16.89 -1.82
C SER A 36 -8.96 -15.64 -2.63
N ILE A 37 -9.98 -15.71 -3.49
CA ILE A 37 -10.50 -14.60 -4.33
C ILE A 37 -10.70 -13.30 -3.52
N PHE A 38 -10.87 -13.42 -2.21
CA PHE A 38 -10.88 -12.32 -1.27
C PHE A 38 -9.67 -11.38 -1.35
N TRP A 39 -8.46 -11.86 -1.68
CA TRP A 39 -7.29 -10.99 -1.91
C TRP A 39 -7.28 -10.32 -3.27
N VAL A 40 -7.89 -10.95 -4.28
CA VAL A 40 -8.01 -10.39 -5.64
C VAL A 40 -9.05 -9.26 -5.67
N PHE A 41 -10.07 -9.33 -4.82
CA PHE A 41 -11.15 -8.34 -4.75
C PHE A 41 -10.69 -6.90 -4.49
N PRO A 42 -9.89 -6.57 -3.44
CA PRO A 42 -9.37 -5.22 -3.24
C PRO A 42 -8.49 -4.74 -4.39
N PHE A 43 -7.69 -5.64 -4.96
CA PHE A 43 -6.79 -5.32 -6.06
C PHE A 43 -7.57 -4.98 -7.34
N ALA A 44 -8.53 -5.81 -7.72
CA ALA A 44 -9.43 -5.53 -8.83
C ALA A 44 -10.27 -4.27 -8.57
N GLY A 45 -10.68 -4.03 -7.32
CA GLY A 45 -11.45 -2.85 -6.90
C GLY A 45 -10.71 -1.52 -7.12
N ILE A 46 -9.43 -1.44 -6.74
CA ILE A 46 -8.63 -0.23 -7.00
C ILE A 46 -8.37 -0.04 -8.49
N LEU A 47 -8.09 -1.11 -9.24
CA LEU A 47 -7.89 -1.03 -10.69
C LEU A 47 -9.16 -0.57 -11.43
N LEU A 48 -10.31 -1.09 -11.04
CA LEU A 48 -11.59 -0.66 -11.59
C LEU A 48 -11.88 0.81 -11.24
N SER A 49 -11.54 1.22 -10.02
CA SER A 49 -11.69 2.61 -9.59
C SER A 49 -10.85 3.56 -10.46
N ILE A 50 -9.57 3.26 -10.68
CA ILE A 50 -8.71 4.09 -11.55
C ILE A 50 -9.11 4.07 -13.03
N ALA A 51 -9.90 3.09 -13.48
CA ALA A 51 -10.34 2.99 -14.86
C ALA A 51 -11.68 3.71 -15.09
N ILE A 52 -12.66 3.54 -14.18
CA ILE A 52 -14.03 4.06 -14.33
C ILE A 52 -14.11 5.54 -13.94
N PHE A 53 -13.55 5.93 -12.79
CA PHE A 53 -13.74 7.28 -12.26
C PHE A 53 -13.14 8.40 -13.12
N PRO A 54 -11.95 8.28 -13.73
CA PRO A 54 -11.46 9.31 -14.63
C PRO A 54 -12.30 9.45 -15.90
N LEU A 55 -12.98 8.38 -16.31
CA LEU A 55 -13.82 8.36 -17.51
C LEU A 55 -15.21 8.98 -17.25
N VAL A 56 -15.75 8.82 -16.04
CA VAL A 56 -17.08 9.34 -15.66
C VAL A 56 -17.00 10.76 -15.10
N ALA A 57 -16.01 11.07 -14.25
CA ALA A 57 -15.90 12.36 -13.57
C ALA A 57 -14.43 12.71 -13.23
N PRO A 58 -13.66 13.24 -14.19
CA PRO A 58 -12.23 13.52 -14.01
C PRO A 58 -11.95 14.53 -12.89
N ASP A 59 -12.72 15.63 -12.79
CA ASP A 59 -12.52 16.64 -11.73
C ASP A 59 -12.76 16.08 -10.32
N PHE A 60 -13.76 15.21 -10.16
CA PHE A 60 -14.04 14.53 -8.89
C PHE A 60 -12.94 13.53 -8.53
N TRP A 61 -12.43 12.80 -9.52
CA TRP A 61 -11.37 11.82 -9.36
C TRP A 61 -10.07 12.47 -8.88
N HIS A 62 -9.64 13.56 -9.51
CA HIS A 62 -8.40 14.27 -9.12
C HIS A 62 -8.43 14.74 -7.65
N HIS A 63 -9.61 15.10 -7.13
CA HIS A 63 -9.76 15.51 -5.73
C HIS A 63 -9.86 14.33 -4.75
N ASN A 64 -10.39 13.17 -5.17
CA ASN A 64 -10.72 12.06 -4.27
C ASN A 64 -9.90 10.79 -4.50
N PHE A 65 -8.98 10.76 -5.46
CA PHE A 65 -8.10 9.62 -5.74
C PHE A 65 -7.41 9.09 -4.47
N GLY A 66 -6.86 10.00 -3.65
CA GLY A 66 -6.19 9.63 -2.41
C GLY A 66 -7.13 8.95 -1.40
N LYS A 67 -8.39 9.38 -1.30
CA LYS A 67 -9.39 8.78 -0.41
C LYS A 67 -9.81 7.40 -0.90
N ILE A 68 -9.96 7.24 -2.22
CA ILE A 68 -10.34 5.98 -2.86
C ILE A 68 -9.19 4.96 -2.73
N SER A 69 -7.95 5.39 -2.96
CA SER A 69 -6.76 4.56 -2.74
C SER A 69 -6.59 4.17 -1.27
N ALA A 70 -6.85 5.09 -0.33
CA ALA A 70 -6.78 4.79 1.10
C ALA A 70 -7.86 3.79 1.52
N PHE A 71 -9.09 3.93 1.01
CA PHE A 71 -10.18 2.99 1.25
C PHE A 71 -9.82 1.57 0.81
N TRP A 72 -9.34 1.41 -0.43
CA TRP A 72 -8.93 0.09 -0.94
C TRP A 72 -7.67 -0.44 -0.24
N SER A 73 -6.74 0.42 0.17
CA SER A 73 -5.55 0.03 0.94
C SER A 73 -5.91 -0.51 2.32
N ILE A 74 -6.87 0.10 3.01
CA ILE A 74 -7.38 -0.40 4.29
C ILE A 74 -8.09 -1.74 4.08
N PHE A 75 -8.89 -1.86 3.02
CA PHE A 75 -9.58 -3.10 2.71
C PHE A 75 -8.62 -4.26 2.38
N LEU A 76 -7.52 -3.96 1.68
CA LEU A 76 -6.45 -4.91 1.42
C LEU A 76 -5.70 -5.29 2.70
N ASN A 77 -5.46 -4.34 3.59
CA ASN A 77 -4.79 -4.58 4.88
C ASN A 77 -5.67 -5.35 5.89
N LEU A 78 -6.99 -5.16 5.83
CA LEU A 78 -7.99 -5.88 6.63
C LEU A 78 -8.34 -7.27 6.05
N GLY A 79 -7.58 -7.74 5.05
CA GLY A 79 -7.74 -9.08 4.48
C GLY A 79 -7.66 -10.17 5.56
N PRO A 80 -8.31 -11.33 5.33
CA PRO A 80 -8.50 -12.36 6.35
C PRO A 80 -7.16 -12.71 6.99
N SER A 81 -7.06 -12.38 8.27
CA SER A 81 -5.92 -12.66 9.12
C SER A 81 -5.71 -14.17 9.13
N PHE A 82 -4.63 -14.64 8.51
CA PHE A 82 -4.13 -16.00 8.70
C PHE A 82 -3.53 -16.14 10.10
#